data_AF-A0A0A9B6L2-F1
#
_entry.id   AF-A0A0A9B6L2-F1
#
_cell.length_a   1.000
_cell.length_b   1.000
_cell.length_c   1.000
_cell.angle_alpha   90.00
_cell.angle_beta   90.00
_cell.angle_gamma   90.00
#
_symmetry.space_group_name_H-M   'P 1'
#
loop_
_entity.id
_entity.type
_entity.pdbx_description
1 polymer ?
#
loop_
_entity_poly.entity_id
_entity_poly.type
_entity_poly.pdbx_seq_one_letter_code
_entity_poly.pdbx_strand_id
1 'polypeptide(L)' 'MSKCPSALTFFKQIVANEQGRKIAVFLDYDGTLSPIVDNPDKAFMSPVL' A
#
# COMPACT_ATOMS: atom_id res chain seq x y z
N MET A 1 -7.33 -12.45 17.36
CA MET A 1 -6.32 -11.85 16.45
C MET A 1 -6.09 -10.42 16.89
N SER A 2 -4.88 -10.06 17.29
CA SER A 2 -4.54 -8.66 17.58
C SER A 2 -4.52 -7.88 16.26
N LYS A 3 -5.20 -6.73 16.24
CA LYS A 3 -5.25 -5.87 15.06
C LYS A 3 -3.91 -5.12 14.99
N CYS A 4 -3.17 -5.30 13.89
CA CYS A 4 -1.97 -4.49 13.66
C CYS A 4 -2.38 -3.01 13.48
N PRO A 5 -1.57 -2.06 13.97
CA PRO A 5 -1.80 -0.64 13.71
C PRO A 5 -1.69 -0.35 12.22
N SER A 6 -2.56 0.54 11.72
CA SER A 6 -2.57 0.93 10.31
C SER A 6 -1.35 1.77 9.95
N ALA A 7 -0.51 1.28 9.04
CA ALA A 7 0.65 2.02 8.54
C ALA A 7 0.24 3.35 7.85
N LEU A 8 -0.92 3.38 7.19
CA LEU A 8 -1.45 4.59 6.57
C LEU A 8 -1.82 5.65 7.61
N THR A 9 -2.44 5.25 8.73
CA THR A 9 -2.77 6.18 9.83
C THR A 9 -1.53 6.82 10.42
N PHE A 10 -0.43 6.06 10.51
CA PHE A 10 0.84 6.54 11.06
C PHE A 10 1.86 6.95 10.00
N PHE A 11 1.46 7.07 8.73
CA PHE A 11 2.39 7.27 7.62
C PHE A 11 3.27 8.51 7.80
N LYS A 12 2.70 9.61 8.29
CA LYS A 12 3.46 10.84 8.59
C LYS A 12 4.56 10.61 9.64
N GLN A 13 4.30 9.79 10.66
CA GLN A 13 5.29 9.47 11.69
C GLN A 13 6.39 8.57 11.12
N ILE A 14 6.02 7.57 10.31
CA ILE A 14 6.99 6.70 9.64
C ILE A 14 7.94 7.52 8.76
N VAL A 15 7.40 8.41 7.94
CA VAL A 15 8.20 9.29 7.06
C VAL A 15 9.04 10.29 7.87
N ALA A 16 8.48 10.86 8.95
CA ALA A 16 9.21 11.80 9.81
C ALA A 16 10.39 11.14 10.54
N ASN A 17 10.32 9.86 10.86
CA ASN A 17 11.42 9.12 11.49
C ASN A 17 12.60 8.90 10.52
N GLU A 18 12.35 8.89 9.20
CA GLU A 18 13.37 8.72 8.16
C GLU A 18 13.82 10.07 7.54
N GLN A 19 13.72 11.17 8.30
CA GLN A 19 14.12 12.51 7.84
C GLN A 19 15.54 12.52 7.26
N GLY A 20 15.69 13.12 6.08
CA GLY A 20 16.96 13.22 5.35
C GLY A 20 17.29 12.01 4.48
N ARG A 21 16.45 10.96 4.46
CA ARG A 21 16.61 9.80 3.58
C ARG A 21 15.59 9.80 2.45
N LYS A 22 15.96 9.20 1.31
CA LYS A 22 15.01 8.91 0.23
C LYS A 22 14.29 7.61 0.56
N ILE A 23 12.97 7.67 0.65
CA ILE A 23 12.13 6.51 0.94
C ILE A 23 11.76 5.83 -0.38
N ALA A 24 11.99 4.53 -0.46
CA ALA A 24 11.47 3.69 -1.53
C ALA A 24 10.22 2.96 -1.01
N VAL A 25 9.15 2.94 -1.81
CA VAL A 25 7.90 2.24 -1.47
C VAL A 25 7.72 1.11 -2.48
N PHE A 26 7.55 -0.10 -1.96
CA PHE A 26 7.24 -1.29 -2.74
C PHE A 26 5.84 -1.74 -2.34
N LEU A 27 4.98 -1.95 -3.33
CA LEU A 27 3.60 -2.36 -3.15
C LEU A 27 3.37 -3.63 -3.95
N ASP A 28 2.65 -4.56 -3.36
CA ASP A 28 2.13 -5.71 -4.09
C ASP A 28 1.07 -5.26 -5.11
N TYR A 29 0.77 -6.10 -6.09
CA TYR A 29 -0.24 -5.82 -7.10
C TYR A 29 -1.60 -6.36 -6.68
N ASP A 30 -1.80 -7.68 -6.70
CA ASP A 30 -3.09 -8.30 -6.45
C ASP A 30 -3.51 -8.24 -4.98
N GLY A 31 -4.68 -7.65 -4.72
CA GLY A 31 -5.19 -7.42 -3.37
C GLY A 31 -4.57 -6.23 -2.64
N THR A 32 -3.64 -5.50 -3.29
CA THR A 32 -3.10 -4.23 -2.79
C THR A 32 -3.43 -3.06 -3.73
N LEU A 33 -3.00 -3.14 -4.98
CA LEU A 33 -3.24 -2.13 -6.01
C LEU A 33 -4.45 -2.46 -6.89
N SER A 34 -4.72 -3.74 -7.11
CA SER A 34 -5.91 -4.27 -7.79
C SER A 34 -6.76 -5.08 -6.81
N PRO A 35 -8.06 -5.28 -7.07
CA PRO A 35 -8.86 -6.23 -6.31
C PRO A 35 -8.41 -7.67 -6.56
N ILE A 36 -8.57 -8.54 -5.56
CA ILE A 36 -8.40 -9.99 -5.74
C ILE A 36 -9.55 -10.50 -6.62
N VAL A 37 -9.23 -11.15 -7.74
CA VAL A 37 -10.20 -11.64 -8.74
C VAL A 37 -9.86 -13.04 -9.21
N ASP A 38 -10.88 -13.81 -9.63
CA ASP A 38 -10.69 -15.19 -10.12
C ASP A 38 -10.05 -15.25 -11.51
N ASN A 39 -10.27 -14.23 -12.35
CA ASN A 39 -9.64 -14.10 -13.66
C ASN A 39 -8.48 -13.09 -13.57
N PRO A 40 -7.22 -13.51 -13.69
CA PRO A 40 -6.05 -12.63 -13.54
C PRO A 40 -6.01 -11.52 -14.60
N ASP A 41 -6.55 -11.74 -15.80
CA ASP A 41 -6.61 -10.73 -16.86
C ASP A 41 -7.56 -9.56 -16.53
N LYS A 42 -8.34 -9.69 -15.44
CA LYS A 42 -9.29 -8.68 -14.97
C LYS A 42 -8.82 -7.93 -13.71
N ALA A 43 -7.58 -8.16 -13.26
CA ALA A 43 -6.99 -7.48 -12.10
C ALA A 43 -6.56 -6.04 -12.46
N PHE A 44 -7.55 -5.18 -12.69
CA PHE A 44 -7.30 -3.78 -13.05
C PHE A 44 -7.14 -2.92 -11.79
N MET A 45 -6.10 -2.10 -11.77
CA MET A 45 -5.97 -1.00 -10.80
C MET A 45 -7.11 0.01 -11.03
N SER A 46 -7.67 0.58 -9.97
CA SER A 46 -8.65 1.65 -10.11
C SER A 46 -8.02 2.86 -10.82
N PRO A 47 -8.77 3.60 -11.66
CA PRO A 47 -8.26 4.80 -12.29
C PRO A 47 -7.74 5.77 -11.22
N VAL A 48 -6.63 6.44 -11.51
CA VAL A 48 -6.10 7.50 -10.65
C VAL A 48 -7.09 8.66 -10.69
N LEU A 49 -7.68 8.99 -9.53
CA LEU A 49 -8.52 10.17 -9.34
C LEU A 49 -7.67 11.44 -9.31
#